data_AF-A0A835U620-F1
#
_entry.id   AF-A0A835U620-F1
#
_cell.length_a   1.000
_cell.length_b   1.000
_cell.length_c   1.000
_cell.angle_alpha   90.00
_cell.angle_beta   90.00
_cell.angle_gamma   90.00
#
_symmetry.space_group_name_H-M   'P 1'
#
loop_
_entity.id
_entity.type
_entity.pdbx_description
1 polymer ?
#
loop_
_entity_poly.entity_id
_entity_poly.type
_entity_poly.pdbx_seq_one_letter_code
_entity_poly.pdbx_strand_id
1 'polypeptide(L)'
;MIDDIHNHWKRTEAVRIKCLGVPTLDMNNVCFHLEDKTGGSIIYRNINILLIYRGRNYDPENRPIIPLMLWKPLVPIYPRLVKNIAEGLTFEETKAIRNKGINSPPLMKLSRNGVYINVVHRVREAFKSVEVVRLDCAHVGSSDCKKIGVKLRDLVPCVPVLFKDEQIILWRGQSPQEQNV
;
A
#
# COMPACT_ATOMS: atom_id res chain seq x y z
N MET A 1 -14.90 6.41 11.54
CA MET A 1 -14.85 5.24 10.64
C MET A 1 -15.36 3.98 11.33
N ILE A 2 -14.67 3.44 12.36
CA ILE A 2 -15.15 2.23 13.07
C ILE A 2 -16.46 2.53 13.83
N ASP A 3 -16.59 3.72 14.41
CA ASP A 3 -17.81 4.17 15.10
C ASP A 3 -18.99 4.22 14.14
N ASP A 4 -18.74 4.65 12.91
CA ASP A 4 -19.76 4.74 11.87
C ASP A 4 -20.26 3.33 11.50
N ILE A 5 -19.37 2.33 11.47
CA ILE A 5 -19.74 0.92 11.27
C ILE A 5 -20.61 0.43 12.44
N HIS A 6 -20.17 0.64 13.69
CA HIS A 6 -20.94 0.25 14.87
C HIS A 6 -22.28 0.97 14.97
N ASN A 7 -22.36 2.23 14.55
CA ASN A 7 -23.60 3.00 14.50
C ASN A 7 -24.56 2.45 13.44
N HIS A 8 -24.06 2.04 12.27
CA HIS A 8 -24.87 1.36 11.26
C HIS A 8 -25.36 0.00 11.77
N TRP A 9 -24.53 -0.74 12.50
CA TRP A 9 -24.89 -2.04 13.06
C TRP A 9 -26.02 -2.04 14.09
N LYS A 10 -26.41 -0.87 14.59
CA LYS A 10 -27.63 -0.69 15.41
C LYS A 10 -28.92 -0.81 14.58
N ARG A 11 -28.85 -0.56 13.27
CA ARG A 11 -30.02 -0.53 12.37
C ARG A 11 -29.98 -1.62 11.30
N THR A 12 -28.79 -2.04 10.87
CA THR A 12 -28.59 -3.01 9.79
C THR A 12 -27.56 -4.05 10.20
N GLU A 13 -27.68 -5.29 9.74
CA GLU A 13 -26.76 -6.34 10.18
C GLU A 13 -25.41 -6.34 9.44
N ALA A 14 -25.39 -5.77 8.24
CA ALA A 14 -24.21 -5.68 7.39
C ALA A 14 -23.95 -4.25 6.94
N VAL A 15 -22.67 -3.93 6.70
CA VAL A 15 -22.21 -2.61 6.23
C VAL A 15 -21.33 -2.80 5.01
N ARG A 16 -21.64 -2.04 3.95
CA ARG A 16 -20.83 -1.99 2.73
C ARG A 16 -19.77 -0.90 2.85
N ILE A 17 -18.50 -1.30 2.77
CA ILE A 17 -17.33 -0.41 2.87
C ILE A 17 -16.66 -0.34 1.50
N LYS A 18 -16.35 0.89 1.05
CA LYS A 18 -15.57 1.12 -0.16
C LYS A 18 -14.20 1.68 0.23
N CYS A 19 -13.15 0.92 -0.02
CA CYS A 19 -11.77 1.32 0.24
C CYS A 19 -11.22 2.12 -0.94
N LEU A 20 -10.48 3.19 -0.64
CA LEU A 20 -9.84 4.07 -1.61
C LEU A 20 -8.44 4.47 -1.11
N GLY A 21 -7.56 4.80 -2.04
CA GLY A 21 -6.18 5.24 -1.80
C GLY A 21 -5.22 4.09 -1.50
N VAL A 22 -4.15 4.41 -0.78
CA VAL A 22 -3.05 3.51 -0.40
C VAL A 22 -3.50 2.17 0.21
N PRO A 23 -4.55 2.09 1.07
CA PRO A 23 -4.99 0.82 1.64
C PRO A 23 -5.39 -0.23 0.59
N THR A 24 -5.77 0.20 -0.61
CA THR A 24 -6.15 -0.73 -1.70
C THR A 24 -4.96 -1.52 -2.27
N LEU A 25 -3.71 -1.14 -1.96
CA LEU A 25 -2.53 -1.96 -2.29
C LEU A 25 -2.52 -3.29 -1.52
N ASP A 26 -3.12 -3.32 -0.33
CA ASP A 26 -3.07 -4.44 0.59
C ASP A 26 -4.42 -4.65 1.27
N MET A 27 -5.37 -5.13 0.46
CA MET A 27 -6.72 -5.42 0.92
C MET A 27 -6.76 -6.52 1.99
N ASN A 28 -5.76 -7.41 2.04
CA ASN A 28 -5.69 -8.47 3.05
C ASN A 28 -5.44 -7.87 4.44
N ASN A 29 -4.48 -6.96 4.57
CA ASN A 29 -4.21 -6.27 5.82
C ASN A 29 -5.38 -5.36 6.24
N VAL A 30 -6.07 -4.74 5.28
CA VAL A 30 -7.29 -3.98 5.57
C VAL A 30 -8.39 -4.90 6.12
N CYS A 31 -8.60 -6.06 5.51
CA CYS A 31 -9.58 -7.05 5.99
C CYS A 31 -9.25 -7.47 7.42
N PHE A 32 -8.00 -7.87 7.66
CA PHE A 32 -7.53 -8.29 8.98
C PHE A 32 -7.80 -7.22 10.05
N HIS A 33 -7.38 -5.97 9.81
CA HIS A 33 -7.60 -4.90 10.77
C HIS A 33 -9.08 -4.49 10.93
N LEU A 34 -9.90 -4.65 9.90
CA LEU A 34 -11.33 -4.40 10.02
C LEU A 34 -11.99 -5.46 10.90
N GLU A 35 -11.70 -6.73 10.68
CA GLU A 35 -12.25 -7.82 11.50
C GLU A 35 -11.78 -7.73 12.95
N ASP A 36 -10.46 -7.54 13.16
CA ASP A 36 -9.86 -7.41 14.48
C ASP A 36 -10.42 -6.22 15.28
N LYS A 37 -10.52 -5.05 14.66
CA LYS A 37 -10.96 -3.83 15.37
C LYS A 37 -12.47 -3.73 15.55
N THR A 38 -13.25 -4.30 14.64
CA THR A 38 -14.72 -4.21 14.71
C THR A 38 -15.35 -5.43 15.39
N GLY A 39 -14.64 -6.56 15.46
CA GLY A 39 -15.18 -7.85 15.88
C GLY A 39 -16.18 -8.46 14.88
N GLY A 40 -16.41 -7.80 13.74
CA GLY A 40 -17.23 -8.32 12.66
C GLY A 40 -16.46 -9.27 11.75
N SER A 41 -17.17 -9.96 10.87
CA SER A 41 -16.60 -10.87 9.88
C SER A 41 -16.92 -10.41 8.45
N ILE A 42 -15.94 -10.48 7.56
CA ILE A 42 -16.10 -10.09 6.17
C ILE A 42 -16.74 -11.24 5.40
N ILE A 43 -17.98 -11.04 4.98
CA ILE A 43 -18.78 -12.04 4.26
C ILE A 43 -18.67 -11.92 2.74
N TYR A 44 -18.27 -10.75 2.24
CA TYR A 44 -18.09 -10.53 0.81
C TYR A 44 -16.95 -9.55 0.54
N ARG A 45 -16.16 -9.87 -0.47
CA ARG A 45 -15.06 -9.04 -0.96
C ARG A 45 -15.04 -9.04 -2.49
N ASN A 46 -15.03 -7.85 -3.07
CA ASN A 46 -14.84 -7.67 -4.49
C ASN A 46 -14.02 -6.41 -4.77
N ILE A 47 -12.82 -6.57 -5.33
CA ILE A 47 -11.88 -5.48 -5.64
C ILE A 47 -11.67 -4.64 -4.38
N ASN A 48 -12.26 -3.44 -4.31
CA ASN A 48 -12.12 -2.49 -3.22
C ASN A 48 -13.41 -2.34 -2.37
N ILE A 49 -14.40 -3.18 -2.62
CA ILE A 49 -15.67 -3.23 -1.90
C ILE A 49 -15.64 -4.40 -0.93
N LEU A 50 -15.96 -4.12 0.32
CA LEU A 50 -16.08 -5.10 1.41
C LEU A 50 -17.49 -5.04 1.99
N LEU A 51 -18.02 -6.19 2.37
CA LEU A 51 -19.24 -6.30 3.17
C LEU A 51 -18.88 -6.95 4.49
N ILE A 52 -19.05 -6.19 5.58
CA ILE A 52 -18.75 -6.65 6.92
C ILE A 52 -20.05 -6.91 7.69
N TYR A 53 -20.13 -8.07 8.30
CA TYR A 53 -21.27 -8.52 9.10
C TYR A 53 -20.91 -8.47 10.59
N ARG A 54 -21.82 -7.92 11.40
CA ARG A 54 -21.59 -7.72 12.85
C ARG A 54 -21.52 -9.01 13.67
N GLY A 55 -22.03 -10.13 13.14
CA GLY A 55 -22.25 -11.37 13.89
C GLY A 55 -23.69 -11.50 14.42
N ARG A 56 -24.10 -12.72 14.78
CA ARG A 56 -25.47 -12.98 15.29
C ARG A 56 -25.71 -12.38 16.68
N ASN A 57 -24.67 -12.35 17.51
CA ASN A 57 -24.72 -11.92 18.91
C ASN A 57 -23.95 -10.61 19.11
N TYR A 58 -24.12 -9.64 18.21
CA TYR A 58 -23.50 -8.33 18.38
C TYR A 58 -24.15 -7.60 19.57
N ASP A 59 -23.36 -7.37 20.62
CA ASP A 59 -23.74 -6.57 21.77
C ASP A 59 -23.15 -5.14 21.65
N PRO A 60 -23.99 -4.10 21.49
CA PRO A 60 -23.52 -2.72 21.43
C PRO A 60 -22.81 -2.25 22.70
N GLU A 61 -23.18 -2.80 23.87
CA GLU A 61 -22.68 -2.35 25.18
C GLU A 61 -21.29 -2.91 25.48
N ASN A 62 -21.02 -4.15 25.07
CA ASN A 62 -19.73 -4.82 25.27
C ASN A 62 -18.75 -4.63 24.09
N ARG A 63 -18.90 -3.54 23.32
CA ARG A 63 -18.05 -3.29 22.16
C ARG A 63 -16.65 -2.82 22.58
N PRO A 64 -15.59 -3.15 21.81
CA PRO A 64 -14.27 -2.61 22.06
C PRO A 64 -14.26 -1.09 21.84
N ILE A 65 -14.03 -0.32 22.91
CA ILE A 65 -13.83 1.14 22.82
C ILE A 65 -12.37 1.38 22.51
N ILE A 66 -12.07 1.61 21.24
CA ILE A 66 -10.72 1.97 20.81
C ILE A 66 -10.57 3.49 21.02
N PRO A 67 -9.66 4.00 21.87
CA PRO A 67 -9.47 5.43 22.05
C PRO A 67 -9.04 6.12 20.76
N LEU A 68 -9.50 7.36 20.52
CA LEU A 68 -9.28 8.12 19.28
C LEU A 68 -7.80 8.21 18.85
N MET A 69 -6.86 8.22 19.80
CA MET A 69 -5.42 8.24 19.50
C MET A 69 -4.95 7.00 18.72
N LEU A 70 -5.58 5.84 18.94
CA LEU A 70 -5.30 4.61 18.20
C LEU A 70 -5.98 4.58 16.81
N TRP A 71 -6.81 5.58 16.49
CA TRP A 71 -7.51 5.69 15.21
C TRP A 71 -6.74 6.53 14.22
N LYS A 72 -6.15 7.62 14.72
CA LYS A 72 -5.23 8.48 13.98
C LYS A 72 -3.89 8.45 14.71
N PRO A 73 -3.14 7.33 14.62
CA PRO A 73 -1.79 7.32 15.13
C PRO A 73 -1.02 8.50 14.51
N LEU A 74 -0.09 9.05 15.27
CA LEU A 74 0.85 10.03 14.73
C LEU A 74 1.42 9.48 13.43
N VAL A 75 1.49 10.32 12.39
CA VAL A 75 2.05 9.92 11.11
C VAL A 75 3.43 9.33 11.38
N PRO A 76 3.69 8.07 11.01
CA PRO A 76 4.99 7.48 11.26
C PRO A 76 6.05 8.37 10.62
N ILE A 77 7.08 8.72 11.40
CA ILE A 77 8.21 9.48 10.91
C ILE A 77 9.01 8.52 10.03
N TYR A 78 8.75 8.57 8.72
CA TYR A 78 9.52 7.79 7.79
C TYR A 78 10.94 8.36 7.72
N PRO A 79 12.00 7.56 7.99
CA PRO A 79 13.35 7.97 7.65
C PRO A 79 13.42 8.26 6.13
N ARG A 80 14.46 8.96 5.69
CA ARG A 80 14.63 9.29 4.26
C ARG A 80 14.40 8.05 3.39
N LEU A 81 13.26 8.05 2.68
CA LEU A 81 12.78 6.90 1.91
C LEU A 81 13.73 6.51 0.79
N VAL A 82 14.41 7.51 0.23
CA VAL A 82 15.46 7.36 -0.76
C VAL A 82 16.77 7.72 -0.09
N LYS A 83 17.67 6.73 0.00
CA LYS A 83 19.06 6.95 0.40
C LYS A 83 19.85 7.49 -0.80
N ASN A 84 20.93 8.23 -0.53
CA ASN A 84 21.82 8.72 -1.60
C ASN A 84 22.44 7.56 -2.38
N ILE A 85 22.81 6.50 -1.65
CA ILE A 85 23.36 5.24 -2.13
C ILE A 85 22.34 4.15 -1.76
N ALA A 86 21.91 3.34 -2.73
CA ALA A 86 21.05 2.19 -2.46
C ALA A 86 21.82 1.12 -1.69
N GLU A 87 21.14 0.35 -0.83
CA GLU A 87 21.80 -0.70 -0.05
C GLU A 87 22.46 -1.74 -0.99
N GLY A 88 23.77 -1.95 -0.81
CA GLY A 88 24.54 -2.91 -1.61
C GLY A 88 25.13 -2.37 -2.93
N LEU A 89 24.97 -1.08 -3.25
CA LEU A 89 25.54 -0.48 -4.46
C LEU A 89 26.55 0.62 -4.18
N THR A 90 27.38 0.90 -5.17
CA THR A 90 28.17 2.12 -5.25
C THR A 90 27.30 3.33 -5.67
N PHE A 91 27.85 4.53 -5.51
CA PHE A 91 27.18 5.76 -5.94
C PHE A 91 26.93 5.81 -7.45
N GLU A 92 27.88 5.31 -8.25
CA GLU A 92 27.81 5.33 -9.71
C GLU A 92 26.73 4.39 -10.23
N GLU A 93 26.64 3.17 -9.69
CA GLU A 93 25.61 2.21 -10.08
C GLU A 93 24.21 2.70 -9.65
N THR A 94 24.09 3.31 -8.47
CA THR A 94 22.83 3.94 -8.04
C THR A 94 22.39 5.03 -9.02
N LYS A 95 23.33 5.82 -9.52
CA LYS A 95 23.06 6.85 -10.55
C LYS A 95 22.66 6.23 -11.88
N ALA A 96 23.31 5.14 -12.30
CA ALA A 96 22.98 4.39 -13.50
C ALA A 96 21.54 3.83 -13.43
N ILE A 97 21.16 3.21 -12.31
CA ILE A 97 19.80 2.70 -12.06
C ILE A 97 18.76 3.82 -12.11
N ARG A 98 19.04 4.97 -11.49
CA ARG A 98 18.13 6.13 -11.56
C ARG A 98 17.93 6.58 -13.00
N ASN A 99 19.00 6.71 -13.77
CA ASN A 99 18.93 7.12 -15.17
C ASN A 99 18.17 6.09 -16.02
N LYS A 100 18.44 4.80 -15.82
CA LYS A 100 17.72 3.70 -16.49
C LYS A 100 16.24 3.74 -16.18
N GLY A 101 15.88 3.96 -14.91
CA GLY A 101 14.49 4.09 -14.48
C GLY A 101 13.78 5.29 -15.12
N ILE A 102 14.41 6.46 -15.17
CA ILE A 102 13.84 7.67 -15.77
C ILE A 102 13.57 7.45 -17.28
N ASN A 103 14.50 6.81 -17.98
CA ASN A 103 14.39 6.56 -19.42
C ASN A 103 13.50 5.36 -19.77
N SER A 104 13.16 4.51 -18.79
CA SER A 104 12.27 3.35 -19.00
C SER A 104 10.83 3.79 -19.23
N PRO A 105 10.04 3.08 -20.06
CA PRO A 105 8.60 3.34 -20.17
C PRO A 105 7.89 3.07 -18.82
N PRO A 106 6.82 3.80 -18.49
CA PRO A 106 6.13 3.58 -17.23
C PRO A 106 5.38 2.24 -17.31
N LEU A 107 5.56 1.39 -16.30
CA LEU A 107 4.87 0.10 -16.23
C LEU A 107 3.35 0.28 -16.21
N MET A 108 2.89 1.25 -15.43
CA MET A 108 1.49 1.63 -15.37
C MET A 108 1.32 3.05 -14.83
N LYS A 109 0.16 3.62 -15.16
CA LYS A 109 -0.33 4.89 -14.63
C LYS A 109 -1.34 4.63 -13.52
N LEU A 110 -1.12 5.24 -12.37
CA LEU A 110 -2.04 5.20 -11.25
C LEU A 110 -3.15 6.24 -11.47
N SER A 111 -4.40 5.78 -11.39
CA SER A 111 -5.58 6.62 -11.65
C SER A 111 -5.97 7.45 -10.43
N ARG A 112 -6.66 8.57 -10.68
CA ARG A 112 -7.29 9.41 -9.65
C ARG A 112 -8.40 8.69 -8.86
N ASN A 113 -8.87 7.56 -9.37
CA ASN A 113 -9.94 6.78 -8.74
C ASN A 113 -9.49 6.13 -7.41
N GLY A 114 -8.18 6.12 -7.12
CA GLY A 114 -7.65 5.66 -5.84
C GLY A 114 -7.74 4.14 -5.63
N VAL A 115 -7.78 3.35 -6.71
CA VAL A 115 -7.83 1.88 -6.61
C VAL A 115 -6.53 1.30 -7.18
N TYR A 116 -5.71 0.69 -6.32
CA TYR A 116 -4.34 0.26 -6.62
C TYR A 116 -4.10 -1.25 -6.45
N ILE A 117 -5.15 -2.06 -6.43
CA ILE A 117 -5.08 -3.50 -6.12
C ILE A 117 -4.10 -4.27 -7.01
N ASN A 118 -4.07 -3.94 -8.30
CA ASN A 118 -3.24 -4.65 -9.27
C ASN A 118 -1.78 -4.19 -9.28
N VAL A 119 -1.44 -3.10 -8.59
CA VAL A 119 -0.09 -2.51 -8.64
C VAL A 119 0.95 -3.50 -8.12
N VAL A 120 0.70 -4.11 -6.95
CA VAL A 120 1.62 -5.09 -6.33
C VAL A 120 1.87 -6.27 -7.26
N HIS A 121 0.80 -6.84 -7.82
CA HIS A 121 0.90 -7.96 -8.77
C HIS A 121 1.72 -7.56 -10.01
N ARG A 122 1.40 -6.43 -10.63
CA ARG A 122 2.10 -5.97 -11.84
C ARG A 122 3.57 -5.67 -11.58
N VAL A 123 3.90 -5.09 -10.43
CA VAL A 123 5.30 -4.82 -10.03
C VAL A 123 6.06 -6.13 -9.80
N ARG A 124 5.46 -7.11 -9.12
CA ARG A 124 6.06 -8.45 -8.93
C ARG A 124 6.32 -9.16 -10.26
N GLU A 125 5.37 -9.12 -11.18
CA GLU A 125 5.55 -9.71 -12.51
C GLU A 125 6.64 -8.98 -13.32
N ALA A 126 6.66 -7.65 -13.28
CA ALA A 126 7.68 -6.86 -13.97
C ALA A 126 9.10 -7.15 -13.44
N PHE A 127 9.24 -7.37 -12.13
CA PHE A 127 10.51 -7.72 -11.51
C PHE A 127 11.06 -9.11 -11.87
N LYS A 128 10.28 -9.95 -12.56
CA LYS A 128 10.81 -11.21 -13.11
C LYS A 128 11.68 -11.00 -14.35
N SER A 129 11.43 -9.93 -15.12
CA SER A 129 12.11 -9.65 -16.39
C SER A 129 12.93 -8.36 -16.39
N VAL A 130 12.57 -7.39 -15.55
CA VAL A 130 13.20 -6.07 -15.50
C VAL A 130 13.70 -5.80 -14.08
N GLU A 131 14.90 -5.25 -13.95
CA GLU A 131 15.49 -4.87 -12.64
C GLU A 131 14.92 -3.58 -12.05
N VAL A 132 14.43 -2.67 -12.89
CA VAL A 132 13.96 -1.33 -12.52
C VAL A 132 12.58 -1.09 -13.12
N VAL A 133 11.65 -0.63 -12.29
CA VAL A 133 10.26 -0.36 -12.67
C VAL A 133 9.94 1.10 -12.39
N ARG A 134 9.32 1.75 -13.37
CA ARG A 134 8.77 3.11 -13.23
C ARG A 134 7.24 3.06 -13.11
N LEU A 135 6.70 3.72 -12.09
CA LEU A 135 5.26 3.94 -11.91
C LEU A 135 4.94 5.42 -12.12
N ASP A 136 3.98 5.71 -12.98
CA ASP A 136 3.45 7.07 -13.18
C ASP A 136 2.32 7.32 -12.16
N CYS A 137 2.52 8.31 -11.29
CA CYS A 137 1.59 8.67 -10.23
C CYS A 137 1.07 10.11 -10.36
N ALA A 138 1.06 10.67 -11.58
CA ALA A 138 0.65 12.06 -11.86
C ALA A 138 -0.75 12.48 -11.36
N HIS A 139 -1.59 11.53 -10.96
CA HIS A 139 -2.97 11.76 -10.52
C HIS A 139 -3.25 11.34 -9.08
N VAL A 140 -2.21 10.95 -8.34
CA VAL A 140 -2.31 10.36 -7.00
C VAL A 140 -2.05 11.39 -5.89
N GLY A 141 -1.32 12.46 -6.20
CA GLY A 141 -0.92 13.49 -5.24
C GLY A 141 0.33 13.11 -4.43
N SER A 142 1.17 14.10 -4.16
CA SER A 142 2.53 13.91 -3.64
C SER A 142 2.65 13.17 -2.30
N SER A 143 1.64 13.27 -1.42
CA SER A 143 1.65 12.61 -0.11
C SER A 143 1.39 11.10 -0.24
N ASP A 144 0.47 10.70 -1.11
CA ASP A 144 0.11 9.30 -1.32
C ASP A 144 1.15 8.57 -2.18
N CYS A 145 1.82 9.25 -3.12
CA CYS A 145 2.95 8.68 -3.86
C CYS A 145 4.05 8.14 -2.93
N LYS A 146 4.41 8.90 -1.89
CA LYS A 146 5.41 8.47 -0.91
C LYS A 146 4.94 7.25 -0.11
N LYS A 147 3.69 7.28 0.36
CA LYS A 147 3.09 6.17 1.11
C LYS A 147 2.99 4.89 0.26
N ILE A 148 2.66 5.00 -1.02
CA ILE A 148 2.63 3.89 -1.97
C ILE A 148 4.03 3.28 -2.10
N GLY A 149 5.05 4.11 -2.27
CA GLY A 149 6.44 3.63 -2.32
C GLY A 149 6.86 2.89 -1.05
N VAL A 150 6.50 3.40 0.13
CA VAL A 150 6.75 2.70 1.41
C VAL A 150 6.05 1.35 1.43
N LYS A 151 4.75 1.33 1.15
CA LYS A 151 3.95 0.13 1.25
C LYS A 151 4.37 -0.92 0.22
N LEU A 152 4.81 -0.50 -0.97
CA LEU A 152 5.36 -1.40 -1.99
C LEU A 152 6.66 -2.07 -1.54
N ARG A 153 7.53 -1.38 -0.83
CA ARG A 153 8.74 -1.99 -0.22
C ARG A 153 8.37 -3.08 0.78
N ASP A 154 7.30 -2.90 1.55
CA ASP A 154 6.87 -3.88 2.55
C ASP A 154 6.16 -5.10 1.91
N LEU A 155 5.52 -4.91 0.74
CA LEU A 155 4.76 -5.95 0.04
C LEU A 155 5.57 -6.67 -1.05
N VAL A 156 6.59 -6.04 -1.59
CA VAL A 156 7.44 -6.55 -2.67
C VAL A 156 8.89 -6.29 -2.26
N PRO A 157 9.79 -7.28 -2.36
CA PRO A 157 11.21 -7.05 -2.12
C PRO A 157 11.74 -6.09 -3.19
N CYS A 158 11.68 -4.80 -2.88
CA CYS A 158 12.08 -3.72 -3.77
C CYS A 158 12.46 -2.49 -2.97
N VAL A 159 13.36 -1.68 -3.50
CA VAL A 159 13.87 -0.46 -2.89
C VAL A 159 13.44 0.73 -3.74
N PRO A 160 12.73 1.72 -3.17
CA PRO A 160 12.46 2.98 -3.86
C PRO A 160 13.75 3.79 -4.04
N VAL A 161 14.10 4.08 -5.29
CA VAL A 161 15.37 4.74 -5.64
C VAL A 161 15.20 6.22 -5.98
N LEU A 162 14.00 6.62 -6.44
CA LEU A 162 13.69 8.00 -6.77
C LEU A 162 12.18 8.27 -6.67
N PHE A 163 11.85 9.43 -6.10
CA PHE A 163 10.53 10.06 -6.22
C PHE A 163 10.74 11.42 -6.87
N LYS A 164 10.34 11.58 -8.13
CA LYS A 164 10.52 12.83 -8.88
C LYS A 164 9.32 13.06 -9.79
N ASP A 165 8.80 14.29 -9.84
CA ASP A 165 7.72 14.72 -10.74
C ASP A 165 6.52 13.75 -10.76
N GLU A 166 6.09 13.33 -9.57
CA GLU A 166 4.99 12.35 -9.39
C GLU A 166 5.25 10.99 -10.04
N GLN A 167 6.51 10.62 -10.23
CA GLN A 167 6.95 9.31 -10.66
C GLN A 167 7.69 8.59 -9.52
N ILE A 168 7.48 7.28 -9.46
CA ILE A 168 8.14 6.40 -8.51
C ILE A 168 9.03 5.45 -9.31
N ILE A 169 10.31 5.40 -8.96
CA ILE A 169 11.25 4.43 -9.52
C ILE A 169 11.61 3.43 -8.43
N LEU A 170 11.32 2.16 -8.72
CA LEU A 170 11.56 1.03 -7.84
C LEU A 170 12.63 0.15 -8.46
N TRP A 171 13.56 -0.30 -7.63
CA TRP A 171 14.58 -1.28 -8.00
C TRP A 171 14.35 -2.57 -7.22
N ARG A 172 14.51 -3.72 -7.87
CA ARG A 172 14.25 -5.03 -7.26
C ARG A 172 15.18 -5.36 -6.09
N GLY A 173 16.39 -4.81 -6.06
CA GLY A 173 17.46 -5.34 -5.23
C GLY A 173 18.41 -6.23 -6.04
N GLN A 174 19.60 -6.50 -5.50
CA GLN A 174 20.52 -7.48 -6.07
C GLN A 174 19.90 -8.88 -5.97
N SER A 175 20.17 -9.70 -6.97
CA SER A 175 19.81 -11.12 -6.91
C SER A 175 20.65 -11.79 -5.80
N PRO A 176 20.14 -12.78 -5.06
CA PRO A 176 20.95 -13.55 -4.11
C PRO A 176 22.22 -14.16 -4.73
N GLN A 177 22.24 -14.34 -6.05
CA GLN A 177 23.38 -14.86 -6.81
C GLN A 177 24.53 -13.85 -7.01
N GLU A 178 24.30 -12.55 -6.85
CA GLU A 178 25.31 -11.49 -7.06
C GLU A 178 26.09 -11.15 -5.78
N GLN A 179 25.73 -11.74 -4.63
CA GLN A 179 26.42 -11.50 -3.35
C GLN A 179 27.62 -12.45 -3.10
N ASN A 180 27.87 -13.41 -4.00
CA ASN A 180 28.91 -14.44 -3.85
C ASN A 180 30.00 -14.40 -4.94
N VAL A 181 30.28 -13.24 -5.55
CA VAL A 181 31.42 -13.06 -6.47
C VAL A 181 32.33 -11.96 -5.96
#